data_AF-A0A5E4DDJ0-F1
#
_entry.id   AF-A0A5E4DDJ0-F1
#
_cell.length_a   1.000
_cell.length_b   1.000
_cell.length_c   1.000
_cell.angle_alpha   90.00
_cell.angle_beta   90.00
_cell.angle_gamma   90.00
#
_symmetry.space_group_name_H-M   'P 1'
#
loop_
_entity.id
_entity.type
_entity.pdbx_description
1 polymer ?
#
loop_
_entity_poly.entity_id
_entity_poly.type
_entity_poly.pdbx_seq_one_letter_code
_entity_poly.pdbx_strand_id
1 'polypeptide(L)'
;LPIVQKIRTIARAVYGAKDIELSPEAQSKIDRYTQQGFGNLPICMAKTHLSLSHQPEKKGVPRDFILPISDVRASIGAGFIYPLVGT
;
A
#
# COMPACT_ATOMS: atom_id res chain seq x y z
N LEU A 1 -3.56 14.53 0.76
CA LEU A 1 -2.87 13.55 1.64
C LEU A 1 -1.67 12.97 0.90
N PRO A 2 -0.47 12.91 1.54
CA PRO A 2 0.69 12.23 0.97
C PRO A 2 0.40 10.75 0.65
N ILE A 3 1.07 10.20 -0.37
CA ILE A 3 0.89 8.81 -0.83
C ILE A 3 1.04 7.82 0.34
N VAL A 4 2.11 7.94 1.12
CA VAL A 4 2.37 7.10 2.30
C VAL A 4 1.22 7.12 3.30
N GLN A 5 0.66 8.31 3.56
CA GLN A 5 -0.45 8.47 4.51
C GLN A 5 -1.74 7.85 3.99
N LYS A 6 -2.01 7.92 2.69
CA LYS A 6 -3.15 7.24 2.07
C LYS A 6 -3.05 5.72 2.25
N ILE A 7 -1.88 5.16 1.95
CA ILE A 7 -1.61 3.71 2.12
C ILE A 7 -1.78 3.30 3.59
N ARG A 8 -1.18 4.06 4.51
CA ARG A 8 -1.30 3.81 5.96
C ARG A 8 -2.74 3.88 6.46
N THR A 9 -3.52 4.84 5.95
CA THR A 9 -4.93 5.00 6.31
C THR A 9 -5.73 3.78 5.88
N ILE A 10 -5.55 3.30 4.65
CA ILE A 10 -6.23 2.08 4.17
C ILE A 10 -5.79 0.87 5.01
N ALA A 11 -4.49 0.72 5.26
CA ALA A 11 -3.97 -0.40 6.05
C ALA A 11 -4.55 -0.45 7.47
N ARG A 12 -4.65 0.69 8.15
CA ARG A 12 -5.19 0.76 9.52
C ARG A 12 -6.71 0.68 9.56
N ALA A 13 -7.40 1.48 8.76
CA ALA A 13 -8.86 1.62 8.83
C ALA A 13 -9.60 0.44 8.19
N VAL A 14 -9.07 -0.13 7.11
CA VAL A 14 -9.74 -1.21 6.35
C VAL A 14 -9.20 -2.59 6.75
N TYR A 15 -7.88 -2.73 6.88
CA TYR A 15 -7.27 -4.05 7.11
C TYR A 15 -6.98 -4.36 8.58
N GLY A 16 -7.06 -3.38 9.48
CA GLY A 16 -6.69 -3.57 10.89
C GLY A 16 -5.19 -3.78 11.12
N ALA A 17 -4.35 -3.35 10.17
CA ALA A 17 -2.90 -3.36 10.31
C ALA A 17 -2.47 -2.34 11.38
N LYS A 18 -1.38 -2.63 12.09
CA LYS A 18 -0.77 -1.68 13.04
C LYS A 18 -0.07 -0.54 12.30
N ASP A 19 0.75 -0.91 11.31
CA ASP A 19 1.43 0.04 10.44
C ASP A 19 1.78 -0.58 9.09
N ILE A 20 2.43 0.21 8.25
CA ILE A 20 3.00 -0.21 6.98
C ILE A 20 4.53 -0.17 7.07
N GLU A 21 5.18 -1.07 6.35
CA GLU A 21 6.62 -1.06 6.15
C GLU A 21 6.89 -0.86 4.67
N LEU A 22 7.71 0.12 4.33
CA LEU A 22 8.05 0.46 2.95
C LEU A 22 9.45 -0.06 2.63
N SER A 23 9.58 -0.81 1.54
CA SER A 23 10.90 -1.14 1.01
C SER A 23 11.63 0.14 0.53
N PRO A 24 12.98 0.13 0.47
CA PRO A 24 13.73 1.26 -0.09
C PRO A 24 13.33 1.58 -1.54
N GLU A 25 12.99 0.56 -2.32
CA GLU A 25 12.51 0.73 -3.70
C GLU A 25 11.15 1.42 -3.75
N ALA A 26 10.20 0.98 -2.90
CA ALA A 26 8.89 1.60 -2.78
C ALA A 26 9.01 3.07 -2.36
N GLN A 27 9.86 3.36 -1.36
CA GLN A 27 10.10 4.73 -0.89
C GLN A 27 10.63 5.63 -2.00
N SER A 28 11.66 5.20 -2.72
CA SER A 28 12.25 5.96 -3.84
C SER A 28 11.23 6.27 -4.94
N LYS A 29 10.37 5.30 -5.29
CA LYS A 29 9.31 5.50 -6.29
C LYS A 29 8.22 6.45 -5.79
N ILE A 30 7.81 6.35 -4.53
CA ILE A 30 6.85 7.28 -3.93
C ILE A 30 7.36 8.72 -3.97
N ASP A 31 8.63 8.93 -3.65
CA ASP A 31 9.25 10.26 -3.68
C ASP A 31 9.27 10.82 -5.10
N ARG A 32 9.65 9.99 -6.08
CA ARG A 32 9.58 10.34 -7.50
C ARG A 32 8.16 10.69 -7.95
N TYR A 33 7.16 9.89 -7.60
CA TYR A 33 5.76 10.17 -7.97
C TYR A 33 5.23 11.45 -7.32
N THR A 34 5.69 11.75 -6.11
CA THR A 34 5.36 12.99 -5.42
C THR A 34 5.97 14.19 -6.12
N GLN A 35 7.25 14.11 -6.53
CA GLN A 35 7.93 15.16 -7.31
C GLN A 35 7.30 15.37 -8.69
N GLN A 36 6.80 14.31 -9.32
CA GLN A 36 6.12 14.38 -10.62
C GLN A 36 4.69 14.93 -10.54
N GLY A 37 4.18 15.28 -9.34
CA GLY A 37 2.83 15.81 -9.15
C GLY A 37 1.73 14.76 -9.06
N PHE A 38 2.07 13.46 -9.03
CA PHE A 38 1.10 12.36 -8.96
C PHE A 38 0.64 12.03 -7.53
N GLY A 39 1.09 12.78 -6.52
CA GLY A 39 0.74 12.56 -5.12
C GLY A 39 -0.75 12.61 -4.81
N ASN A 40 -1.54 13.28 -5.66
CA ASN A 40 -2.98 13.40 -5.48
C ASN A 40 -3.78 12.21 -6.01
N LEU A 41 -3.19 11.32 -6.80
CA LEU A 41 -3.88 10.17 -7.36
C LEU A 41 -4.43 9.23 -6.26
N PRO A 42 -5.57 8.57 -6.49
CA PRO A 42 -6.10 7.52 -5.62
C PRO A 42 -5.15 6.31 -5.53
N ILE A 43 -5.29 5.55 -4.45
CA ILE A 43 -4.52 4.34 -4.18
C ILE A 43 -5.38 3.10 -4.46
N CYS A 44 -4.87 2.14 -5.22
CA CYS A 44 -5.46 0.81 -5.41
C CYS A 44 -4.53 -0.25 -4.80
N MET A 45 -4.90 -0.87 -3.68
CA MET A 45 -4.01 -1.82 -3.00
C MET A 45 -3.95 -3.16 -3.74
N ALA A 46 -2.76 -3.58 -4.18
CA ALA A 46 -2.54 -4.90 -4.77
C ALA A 46 -2.02 -5.87 -3.70
N LYS A 47 -2.90 -6.76 -3.21
CA LYS A 47 -2.59 -7.74 -2.16
C LYS A 47 -3.31 -9.07 -2.41
N THR A 48 -2.95 -10.10 -1.65
CA THR A 48 -3.74 -11.35 -1.60
C THR A 48 -5.19 -11.09 -1.22
N HIS A 49 -6.13 -11.69 -1.96
CA HIS A 49 -7.56 -11.60 -1.70
C HIS A 49 -8.04 -12.58 -0.62
N LEU A 50 -7.17 -13.49 -0.18
CA LEU A 50 -7.51 -14.61 0.72
C LEU A 50 -7.53 -14.23 2.20
N SER A 51 -6.92 -13.11 2.56
CA SER A 51 -6.82 -12.60 3.93
C SER A 51 -6.95 -11.08 3.93
N LEU A 52 -7.31 -10.46 5.06
CA LEU A 52 -7.15 -9.02 5.25
C LEU A 52 -5.67 -8.61 5.40
N SER A 53 -4.83 -9.53 5.87
CA SER A 53 -3.39 -9.32 5.99
C SER A 53 -2.64 -9.55 4.67
N HIS A 54 -1.31 -9.56 4.72
CA HIS A 54 -0.46 -9.98 3.60
C HIS A 54 -0.27 -11.51 3.54
N GLN A 55 -0.71 -12.26 4.55
CA GLN A 55 -0.52 -13.72 4.62
C GLN A 55 -1.84 -14.44 4.31
N PRO A 56 -1.90 -15.28 3.25
CA PRO A 56 -3.14 -15.99 2.87
C PRO A 56 -3.73 -16.86 3.97
N GLU A 57 -2.87 -17.42 4.84
CA GLU A 57 -3.27 -18.38 5.87
C GLU A 57 -3.93 -17.72 7.09
N LYS A 58 -3.72 -16.42 7.30
CA LYS A 58 -4.32 -15.68 8.42
C LYS A 58 -5.78 -15.34 8.12
N LYS A 59 -6.68 -16.26 8.49
CA LYS A 59 -8.13 -16.12 8.32
C LYS A 59 -8.77 -15.31 9.45
N GLY A 60 -9.99 -14.81 9.20
CA GLY A 60 -10.75 -13.99 10.15
C GLY A 60 -10.34 -12.51 10.11
N VAL A 61 -10.27 -11.88 11.28
CA VAL A 61 -9.89 -10.45 11.43
C VAL A 61 -8.51 -10.38 12.08
N PRO A 62 -7.41 -10.56 11.31
CA PRO A 62 -6.07 -10.41 11.85
C PRO A 62 -5.87 -8.98 12.37
N ARG A 63 -5.17 -8.84 13.49
CA ARG A 63 -4.82 -7.55 14.11
C ARG A 63 -3.32 -7.48 14.34
N ASP A 64 -2.84 -6.27 14.60
CA ASP A 64 -1.46 -5.99 15.03
C ASP A 64 -0.34 -6.44 14.06
N PHE A 65 -0.68 -6.64 12.79
CA PHE A 65 0.31 -6.98 11.77
C PHE A 65 0.84 -5.72 11.06
N ILE A 66 2.08 -5.81 10.59
CA ILE A 66 2.70 -4.81 9.72
C ILE A 66 2.45 -5.21 8.27
N LEU A 67 2.05 -4.27 7.43
CA LEU A 67 1.80 -4.51 6.01
C LEU A 67 3.08 -4.20 5.20
N PRO A 68 3.81 -5.19 4.68
CA PRO A 68 5.01 -4.97 3.90
C PRO A 68 4.65 -4.52 2.48
N ILE A 69 5.18 -3.38 2.06
CA ILE A 69 5.03 -2.83 0.71
C ILE A 69 6.34 -3.04 -0.03
N SER A 70 6.32 -3.97 -1.00
CA SER A 70 7.49 -4.40 -1.76
C SER A 70 7.85 -3.38 -2.84
N ASP A 71 6.83 -2.87 -3.55
CA ASP A 71 6.99 -1.96 -4.68
C ASP A 71 5.76 -1.04 -4.80
N VAL A 72 5.87 0.08 -5.53
CA VAL A 72 4.76 0.97 -5.85
C VAL A 72 4.83 1.35 -7.32
N ARG A 73 3.68 1.23 -8.01
CA ARG A 73 3.56 1.55 -9.43
C ARG A 73 2.44 2.54 -9.66
N ALA A 74 2.62 3.39 -10.67
CA ALA A 74 1.62 4.40 -11.05
C ALA A 74 1.03 4.07 -12.43
N SER A 75 -0.28 3.81 -12.46
CA SER A 75 -1.05 3.67 -13.69
C SER A 75 -1.61 5.03 -14.09
N ILE A 76 -0.77 5.88 -14.67
CA ILE A 76 -1.13 7.27 -14.99
C ILE A 76 -2.30 7.35 -15.98
N GLY A 77 -2.34 6.49 -16.99
CA GLY A 77 -3.46 6.45 -17.94
C GLY A 77 -4.81 6.09 -17.30
N ALA A 78 -4.81 5.31 -16.22
CA ALA A 78 -6.01 4.95 -15.46
C ALA A 78 -6.24 5.87 -14.25
N GLY A 79 -5.30 6.76 -13.93
CA GLY A 79 -5.42 7.73 -12.86
C GLY A 79 -5.28 7.17 -11.44
N PHE A 80 -4.49 6.12 -11.20
CA PHE A 80 -4.25 5.61 -9.84
C PHE A 80 -2.83 5.10 -9.61
N ILE A 81 -2.44 5.01 -8.33
CA ILE A 81 -1.19 4.42 -7.86
C ILE A 81 -1.53 3.13 -7.12
N TYR A 82 -0.76 2.06 -7.33
CA TYR A 82 -0.98 0.79 -6.66
C TYR A 82 0.31 0.28 -5.98
N PRO A 83 0.31 0.16 -4.65
CA PRO A 83 1.37 -0.53 -3.93
C PRO A 83 1.17 -2.04 -4.06
N LEU A 84 2.29 -2.74 -4.29
CA LEU A 84 2.39 -4.19 -4.29
C LEU A 84 2.72 -4.67 -2.88
N VAL A 85 1.82 -5.49 -2.33
CA VAL A 85 1.89 -6.00 -0.97
C VAL A 85 2.19 -7.50 -1.02
N GLY A 86 3.33 -7.87 -0.43
CA GLY A 86 3.81 -9.25 -0.43
C GLY A 86 4.58 -9.63 -1.69
N THR A 87 4.93 -10.91 -1.75
CA THR A 87 5.50 -11.66 -2.87
C THR A 87 4.57 -12.82 -3.17
#